data_AF-A0A6L3AR28-F1
#
_entry.id   AF-A0A6L3AR28-F1
#
_cell.length_a   1.000
_cell.length_b   1.000
_cell.length_c   1.000
_cell.angle_alpha   90.00
_cell.angle_beta   90.00
_cell.angle_gamma   90.00
#
_symmetry.space_group_name_H-M   'P 1'
#
loop_
_entity.id
_entity.type
_entity.pdbx_description
1 polymer ?
#
loop_
_entity_poly.entity_id
_entity_poly.type
_entity_poly.pdbx_seq_one_letter_code
_entity_poly.pdbx_strand_id
1 'polypeptide(L)'
;PILVTREHVASMKPGSVLIDLAVEQGGNVEGSELGKVVVTDNGVKIVGHANYPSRIAESASLLYAKNLLALLQSLHDKEKGIALNWDDEIVKAIALTRDGQVVHPAFAGQTV
;
A
#
# COMPACT_ATOMS: atom_id res chain seq x y z
N PRO A 1 13.25 3.80 2.94
CA PRO A 1 14.45 4.15 3.76
C PRO A 1 15.26 2.87 3.97
N ILE A 2 16.59 2.90 3.93
CA ILE A 2 17.39 1.69 4.14
C ILE A 2 17.54 1.43 5.64
N LEU A 3 17.04 0.28 6.09
CA LEU A 3 17.11 -0.16 7.49
C LEU A 3 18.09 -1.34 7.66
N VAL A 4 18.22 -2.17 6.62
CA VAL A 4 19.15 -3.31 6.59
C VAL A 4 20.13 -3.09 5.45
N THR A 5 21.38 -2.77 5.79
CA THR A 5 22.45 -2.54 4.81
C THR A 5 23.03 -3.85 4.28
N ARG A 6 23.82 -3.75 3.21
CA ARG A 6 24.52 -4.90 2.65
C ARG A 6 25.45 -5.57 3.67
N GLU A 7 26.10 -4.81 4.55
CA GLU A 7 26.97 -5.35 5.61
C GLU A 7 26.17 -6.17 6.63
N HIS A 8 24.98 -5.69 7.00
CA HIS A 8 24.08 -6.47 7.86
C HIS A 8 23.73 -7.80 7.19
N VAL A 9 23.32 -7.79 5.91
CA VAL A 9 22.98 -9.01 5.17
C VAL A 9 24.20 -9.95 5.05
N ALA A 10 25.39 -9.42 4.81
CA ALA A 10 26.63 -10.20 4.72
C ALA A 10 27.00 -10.91 6.04
N SER A 11 26.64 -10.31 7.18
CA SER A 11 26.87 -10.91 8.51
C SER A 11 25.87 -12.01 8.90
N MET A 12 24.79 -12.17 8.15
CA MET A 12 23.76 -13.17 8.44
C MET A 12 24.24 -14.58 8.10
N LYS A 13 23.65 -15.56 8.78
CA LYS A 13 23.94 -16.98 8.53
C LYS A 13 23.51 -17.37 7.11
N PRO A 14 24.29 -18.20 6.38
CA PRO A 14 23.86 -18.75 5.11
C PRO A 14 22.51 -19.45 5.22
N GLY A 15 21.65 -19.26 4.23
CA GLY A 15 20.27 -19.77 4.22
C GLY A 15 19.25 -18.89 4.94
N SER A 16 19.66 -17.77 5.55
CA SER A 16 18.72 -16.77 6.06
C SER A 16 17.82 -16.21 4.96
N VAL A 17 16.62 -15.76 5.34
CA VAL A 17 15.65 -15.16 4.42
C VAL A 17 15.15 -13.84 4.97
N LEU A 18 15.19 -12.79 4.15
CA LEU A 18 14.57 -11.50 4.42
C LEU A 18 13.36 -11.34 3.51
N ILE A 19 12.25 -10.92 4.10
CA ILE A 19 11.03 -10.57 3.38
C ILE A 19 10.89 -9.05 3.41
N ASP A 20 11.15 -8.39 2.29
CA ASP A 20 11.06 -6.94 2.19
C ASP A 20 9.68 -6.51 1.69
N LEU A 21 8.78 -6.21 2.62
CA LEU A 21 7.43 -5.74 2.34
C LEU A 21 7.39 -4.30 1.79
N ALA A 22 8.48 -3.55 1.87
CA ALA A 22 8.56 -2.15 1.44
C ALA A 22 9.22 -1.97 0.07
N VAL A 23 9.46 -3.07 -0.67
CA VAL A 23 10.17 -3.05 -1.96
C VAL A 23 9.55 -2.10 -3.00
N GLU A 24 8.22 -1.92 -2.98
CA GLU A 24 7.50 -1.01 -3.88
C GLU A 24 7.78 0.48 -3.60
N GLN A 25 8.30 0.80 -2.41
CA GLN A 25 8.64 2.17 -1.98
C GLN A 25 10.16 2.39 -1.90
N GLY A 26 10.93 1.57 -2.63
CA GLY A 26 12.39 1.59 -2.65
C GLY A 26 13.07 0.58 -1.71
N GLY A 27 12.30 -0.17 -0.92
CA GLY A 27 12.81 -1.24 -0.07
C GLY A 27 13.41 -0.78 1.25
N ASN A 28 13.36 -1.69 2.24
CA ASN A 28 14.04 -1.52 3.52
C ASN A 28 15.39 -2.26 3.55
N VAL A 29 15.57 -3.24 2.66
CA VAL A 29 16.78 -4.06 2.57
C VAL A 29 17.59 -3.66 1.34
N GLU A 30 18.84 -3.31 1.55
CA GLU A 30 19.76 -3.00 0.46
C GLU A 30 20.03 -4.26 -0.39
N GLY A 31 19.82 -4.16 -1.71
CA GLY A 31 19.88 -5.30 -2.63
C GLY A 31 18.53 -6.01 -2.84
N SER A 32 17.44 -5.51 -2.25
CA SER A 32 16.08 -5.92 -2.60
C SER A 32 15.73 -5.45 -4.02
N GLU A 33 15.11 -6.34 -4.80
CA GLU A 33 14.66 -6.05 -6.16
C GLU A 33 13.16 -6.33 -6.31
N LEU A 34 12.43 -5.37 -6.87
CA LEU A 34 10.99 -5.47 -7.07
C LEU A 34 10.62 -6.67 -7.95
N GLY A 35 9.74 -7.51 -7.43
CA GLY A 35 9.24 -8.73 -8.07
C GLY A 35 10.16 -9.94 -7.98
N LYS A 36 11.35 -9.84 -7.37
CA LYS A 36 12.38 -10.90 -7.43
C LYS A 36 12.72 -11.50 -6.06
N VAL A 37 13.37 -12.65 -6.12
CA VAL A 37 14.09 -13.23 -4.99
C VAL A 37 15.58 -13.19 -5.33
N VAL A 38 16.30 -12.28 -4.67
CA VAL A 38 17.75 -12.13 -4.84
C VAL A 38 18.45 -13.10 -3.89
N VAL A 39 19.47 -13.79 -4.36
CA VAL A 39 20.35 -14.61 -3.51
C VAL A 39 21.69 -13.91 -3.47
N THR A 40 22.15 -13.56 -2.27
CA THR A 40 23.44 -12.90 -2.06
C THR A 40 24.59 -13.90 -2.10
N ASP A 41 25.82 -13.40 -2.23
CA ASP A 41 27.03 -14.23 -2.28
C ASP A 41 27.23 -15.11 -1.03
N ASN A 42 26.80 -14.63 0.15
CA ASN A 42 26.83 -15.39 1.40
C ASN A 42 25.61 -16.32 1.59
N GLY A 43 24.79 -16.52 0.55
CA GLY A 43 23.69 -17.48 0.54
C GLY A 43 22.41 -17.02 1.26
N VAL A 44 22.25 -15.72 1.49
CA VAL A 44 21.03 -15.14 2.07
C VAL A 44 20.04 -14.82 0.96
N LYS A 45 18.74 -15.03 1.19
CA LYS A 45 17.68 -14.74 0.22
C LYS A 45 16.94 -13.47 0.62
N ILE A 46 16.83 -12.52 -0.31
CA ILE A 46 16.03 -11.30 -0.15
C ILE A 46 14.81 -11.43 -1.07
N VAL A 47 13.62 -11.54 -0.49
CA VAL A 47 12.36 -11.66 -1.20
C VAL A 47 11.72 -10.29 -1.30
N GLY A 48 11.68 -9.74 -2.51
CA GLY A 48 11.09 -8.44 -2.83
C GLY A 48 9.84 -8.60 -3.69
N HIS A 49 8.87 -9.42 -3.28
CA HIS A 49 7.63 -9.54 -4.05
C HIS A 49 6.77 -8.26 -3.96
N ALA A 50 6.20 -7.86 -5.09
CA ALA A 50 5.17 -6.83 -5.13
C ALA A 50 3.81 -7.38 -4.67
N ASN A 51 2.90 -6.49 -4.28
CA ASN A 51 1.49 -6.82 -4.05
C ASN A 51 1.28 -8.08 -3.18
N TYR A 52 1.86 -8.09 -1.98
CA TYR A 52 1.65 -9.17 -1.02
C TYR A 52 0.18 -9.52 -0.76
N PRO A 53 -0.76 -8.56 -0.69
CA PRO A 53 -2.19 -8.88 -0.54
C PRO A 53 -2.72 -9.80 -1.65
N SER A 54 -2.23 -9.70 -2.89
CA SER A 54 -2.69 -10.60 -3.97
C SER A 54 -2.24 -12.04 -3.80
N ARG A 55 -1.26 -12.32 -2.94
CA ARG A 55 -0.83 -13.70 -2.62
C ARG A 55 -1.79 -14.40 -1.66
N ILE A 56 -2.70 -13.66 -1.05
CA ILE A 56 -3.82 -14.13 -0.22
C ILE A 56 -5.13 -13.52 -0.72
N ALA A 57 -5.32 -13.53 -2.05
CA ALA A 57 -6.34 -12.77 -2.76
C ALA A 57 -7.76 -12.95 -2.22
N GLU A 58 -8.16 -14.17 -1.84
CA GLU A 58 -9.49 -14.45 -1.29
C GLU A 58 -9.76 -13.64 -0.02
N SER A 59 -8.87 -13.77 0.98
CA SER A 59 -9.00 -13.05 2.25
C SER A 59 -8.84 -11.54 2.09
N ALA A 60 -7.88 -11.11 1.25
CA ALA A 60 -7.68 -9.70 0.95
C ALA A 60 -8.92 -9.06 0.31
N SER A 61 -9.53 -9.75 -0.66
CA SER A 61 -10.75 -9.29 -1.34
C SER A 61 -11.93 -9.21 -0.38
N LEU A 62 -12.12 -10.22 0.47
CA LEU A 62 -13.20 -10.22 1.46
C LEU A 62 -13.06 -9.05 2.45
N LEU A 63 -11.86 -8.81 2.97
CA LEU A 63 -11.62 -7.73 3.91
C LEU A 63 -11.79 -6.36 3.24
N TYR A 64 -11.28 -6.19 2.01
CA TYR A 64 -11.44 -4.96 1.24
C TYR A 64 -12.92 -4.68 0.92
N ALA A 65 -13.69 -5.69 0.52
CA ALA A 65 -15.13 -5.57 0.27
C ALA A 65 -15.90 -5.13 1.53
N LYS A 66 -15.52 -5.64 2.71
CA LYS A 66 -16.10 -5.20 4.00
C LYS A 66 -15.77 -3.74 4.31
N ASN A 67 -14.55 -3.29 4.03
CA ASN A 67 -14.16 -1.89 4.20
C ASN A 67 -14.97 -0.97 3.28
N LEU A 68 -15.13 -1.35 2.01
CA LEU A 68 -15.96 -0.62 1.06
C LEU A 68 -17.43 -0.59 1.49
N LEU A 69 -17.98 -1.71 1.96
CA LEU A 69 -19.34 -1.78 2.45
C LEU A 69 -19.55 -0.84 3.65
N ALA A 70 -18.64 -0.86 4.63
CA ALA A 70 -18.72 0.02 5.79
C ALA A 70 -18.66 1.50 5.39
N LEU A 71 -17.78 1.85 4.45
CA LEU A 71 -17.71 3.19 3.88
C LEU A 71 -19.02 3.57 3.20
N LEU A 72 -19.53 2.73 2.30
CA LEU A 72 -20.78 3.00 1.59
C LEU A 72 -21.97 3.13 2.52
N GLN A 73 -22.04 2.32 3.59
CA GLN A 73 -23.07 2.45 4.62
C GLN A 73 -23.00 3.80 5.35
N SER A 74 -21.81 4.33 5.60
CA SER A 74 -21.62 5.66 6.18
C SER A 74 -22.03 6.79 5.23
N LEU A 75 -21.99 6.56 3.93
CA LEU A 75 -22.30 7.54 2.88
C LEU A 75 -23.73 7.39 2.34
N HIS A 76 -24.48 6.41 2.83
CA HIS A 76 -25.81 6.06 2.35
C HIS A 76 -26.89 6.61 3.28
N ASP A 77 -27.85 7.31 2.68
CA ASP A 77 -29.10 7.73 3.30
C ASP A 77 -30.22 6.80 2.81
N LYS A 78 -31.08 6.36 3.74
CA LYS A 78 -32.13 5.37 3.46
C LYS A 78 -33.17 5.85 2.44
N GLU A 79 -33.40 7.16 2.33
CA GLU A 79 -34.42 7.72 1.44
C GLU A 79 -33.82 8.22 0.13
N LYS A 80 -32.60 8.77 0.18
CA LYS A 80 -31.95 9.45 -0.95
C LYS A 80 -30.90 8.61 -1.67
N GLY A 81 -30.59 7.41 -1.17
CA GLY A 81 -29.51 6.59 -1.72
C GLY A 81 -28.15 7.10 -1.28
N ILE A 82 -27.20 7.26 -2.20
CA ILE A 82 -25.89 7.83 -1.86
C ILE A 82 -26.06 9.35 -1.68
N ALA A 83 -25.89 9.82 -0.45
CA ALA A 83 -26.03 11.23 -0.09
C ALA A 83 -24.75 11.68 0.65
N LEU A 84 -23.79 12.21 -0.10
CA LEU A 84 -22.53 12.68 0.46
C LEU A 84 -22.73 13.99 1.23
N ASN A 85 -22.45 13.97 2.53
CA ASN A 85 -22.29 15.18 3.32
C ASN A 85 -20.89 15.75 3.07
N TRP A 86 -20.79 16.83 2.28
CA TRP A 86 -19.50 17.43 1.95
C TRP A 86 -18.82 18.17 3.11
N ASP A 87 -19.57 18.44 4.17
CA ASP A 87 -19.01 19.00 5.40
C ASP A 87 -18.46 17.91 6.34
N ASP A 88 -18.71 16.63 6.04
CA ASP A 88 -18.18 15.49 6.79
C ASP A 88 -16.66 15.31 6.56
N GLU A 89 -15.92 15.13 7.65
CA GLU A 89 -14.47 15.03 7.61
C GLU A 89 -13.98 13.77 6.88
N ILE A 90 -14.72 12.66 6.92
CA ILE A 90 -14.39 11.45 6.16
C ILE A 90 -14.54 11.75 4.66
N VAL A 91 -15.63 12.41 4.26
CA VAL A 91 -15.87 12.77 2.86
C VAL A 91 -14.78 13.71 2.34
N LYS A 92 -14.41 14.75 3.10
CA LYS A 92 -13.32 15.67 2.73
C LYS A 92 -11.96 14.96 2.62
N ALA A 93 -11.68 14.00 3.49
CA ALA A 93 -10.41 13.28 3.51
C ALA A 93 -10.25 12.32 2.32
N ILE A 94 -11.34 11.69 1.85
CA ILE A 94 -11.28 10.70 0.77
C ILE A 94 -11.60 11.25 -0.62
N ALA A 95 -12.29 12.40 -0.72
CA ALA A 95 -12.67 12.98 -1.99
C ALA A 95 -11.51 13.74 -2.65
N LEU A 96 -10.95 13.18 -3.73
CA LEU A 96 -9.89 13.83 -4.49
C LEU A 96 -10.41 14.86 -5.49
N THR A 97 -11.51 14.54 -6.18
CA THR A 97 -12.08 15.37 -7.25
C THR A 97 -13.59 15.47 -7.13
N ARG A 98 -14.15 16.59 -7.61
CA ARG A 98 -15.59 16.83 -7.69
C ARG A 98 -15.86 17.82 -8.83
N ASP A 99 -16.90 17.57 -9.62
CA ASP A 99 -17.37 18.47 -10.68
C ASP A 99 -16.25 18.91 -11.65
N GLY A 100 -15.32 17.99 -11.95
CA GLY A 100 -14.17 18.23 -12.83
C GLY A 100 -13.01 19.00 -12.20
N GLN A 101 -13.05 19.29 -10.90
CA GLN A 101 -12.02 20.03 -10.15
C GLN A 101 -11.38 19.17 -9.07
N VAL A 102 -10.10 19.41 -8.80
CA VAL A 102 -9.40 18.83 -7.64
C VAL A 102 -9.85 19.58 -6.39
N VAL A 103 -10.43 18.86 -5.42
CA VAL A 103 -10.94 19.44 -4.17
C VAL A 103 -10.07 19.10 -2.96
N HIS A 104 -9.21 18.09 -3.07
CA HIS A 104 -8.37 17.67 -1.95
C HIS A 104 -7.16 18.62 -1.79
N PRO A 105 -6.94 19.20 -0.59
CA PRO A 105 -5.95 20.25 -0.38
C PRO A 105 -4.51 19.83 -0.69
N ALA A 106 -4.14 18.56 -0.47
CA ALA A 106 -2.81 18.05 -0.81
C ALA A 106 -2.53 17.96 -2.33
N PHE A 107 -3.56 18.08 -3.17
CA PHE A 107 -3.47 17.96 -4.63
C PHE A 107 -3.94 19.24 -5.36
N ALA A 108 -4.55 20.19 -4.64
CA ALA A 108 -4.99 21.46 -5.20
C ALA A 108 -3.78 22.30 -5.67
N GLY A 109 -3.78 22.71 -6.94
CA GLY A 109 -2.70 23.53 -7.53
C GLY A 109 -1.54 22.74 -8.16
N GLN A 110 -1.60 21.41 -8.18
CA GLN A 110 -0.68 20.62 -9.01
C GLN A 110 -1.18 20.59 -10.45
N THR A 111 -0.61 21.44 -11.31
CA THR A 111 -0.68 21.27 -12.77
C THR A 111 -0.01 19.95 -13.12
N VAL A 112 -0.77 19.04 -13.74
CA VAL A 112 -0.27 17.82 -14.37
C VAL A 112 0.67 18.17 -15.52
#